data_AF-A0A3N5GKZ6-F1
#
_entry.id   AF-A0A3N5GKZ6-F1
#
_cell.length_a   1.000
_cell.length_b   1.000
_cell.length_c   1.000
_cell.angle_alpha   90.00
_cell.angle_beta   90.00
_cell.angle_gamma   90.00
#
_symmetry.space_group_name_H-M   'P 1'
#
loop_
_entity.id
_entity.type
_entity.pdbx_description
1 polymer ?
#
loop_
_entity_poly.entity_id
_entity_poly.type
_entity_poly.pdbx_seq_one_letter_code
_entity_poly.pdbx_strand_id
1 'polypeptide(L)'
;GFLPDDHPLCISDVRGQALAEADLVLMVGARFNWTFHYGIEIAPSARIIRIDIDPEESCSVLGRGIGLHGDAATTMRQLLDALNLGIAIPGAARRDAGWIARLQVLRGAIDDASVSQGTPQREPMSPFQWLCEVREVLPASAITVLDGNVVMAAAQRMLPARAPLGRITAASNGCMGTGIPFAIGAKLACPERPVVAICGDFGFGLSGIELETAVRHKVPITAIVANNGGPGGTTRQREFFAPDCREPVAIYTDGIRHDRIMEALGGRGIRVQRPGELRPALREALAADSPTCIDVLTNGDVPLCPVI
;
A
#
# COMPACT_ATOMS: atom_id res chain seq x y z
N GLY A 1 7.17 6.08 3.13
CA GLY A 1 7.01 7.16 2.15
C GLY A 1 7.48 8.53 2.64
N PHE A 2 6.83 9.11 3.65
CA PHE A 2 7.29 10.37 4.29
C PHE A 2 8.61 10.19 5.04
N LEU A 3 8.69 9.11 5.83
CA LEU A 3 9.93 8.45 6.19
C LEU A 3 10.05 7.20 5.29
N PRO A 4 11.21 6.87 4.71
CA PRO A 4 11.36 5.62 3.96
C PRO A 4 10.91 4.43 4.80
N ASP A 5 10.14 3.50 4.21
CA ASP A 5 9.57 2.38 4.97
C ASP A 5 10.67 1.47 5.54
N ASP A 6 11.85 1.40 4.89
CA ASP A 6 13.04 0.68 5.35
C ASP A 6 13.90 1.46 6.36
N HIS A 7 13.55 2.70 6.71
CA HIS A 7 14.26 3.45 7.73
C HIS A 7 14.12 2.75 9.10
N PRO A 8 15.19 2.65 9.92
CA PRO A 8 15.16 1.91 11.18
C PRO A 8 14.17 2.45 12.23
N LEU A 9 13.76 3.71 12.11
CA LEU A 9 12.71 4.32 12.95
C LEU A 9 11.31 4.26 12.35
N CYS A 10 11.14 3.74 11.14
CA CYS A 10 9.80 3.48 10.60
C CYS A 10 9.25 2.21 11.26
N ILE A 11 8.12 2.32 11.95
CA ILE A 11 7.54 1.23 12.75
C ILE A 11 6.07 0.97 12.38
N SER A 12 5.69 1.28 11.13
CA SER A 12 4.31 1.17 10.65
C SER A 12 3.71 -0.23 10.82
N ASP A 13 4.50 -1.29 10.67
CA ASP A 13 4.04 -2.68 10.83
C ASP A 13 3.71 -3.06 12.28
N VAL A 14 4.22 -2.30 13.26
CA VAL A 14 4.00 -2.50 14.70
C VAL A 14 3.35 -1.26 15.33
N ARG A 15 2.61 -0.48 14.52
CA ARG A 15 1.94 0.76 14.91
C ARG A 15 1.08 0.55 16.17
N GLY A 16 0.26 -0.50 16.19
CA GLY A 16 -0.64 -0.78 17.32
C GLY A 16 0.12 -0.96 18.63
N GLN A 17 1.20 -1.74 18.64
CA GLN A 17 2.06 -1.93 19.82
C GLN A 17 2.73 -0.63 20.23
N ALA A 18 3.24 0.15 19.27
CA ALA A 18 3.86 1.43 19.56
C ALA A 18 2.88 2.43 20.19
N LEU A 19 1.65 2.53 19.66
CA LEU A 19 0.62 3.42 20.20
C LEU A 19 0.11 2.98 21.58
N ALA A 20 0.03 1.66 21.82
CA ALA A 20 -0.42 1.11 23.10
C ALA A 20 0.59 1.30 24.23
N GLU A 21 1.87 1.47 23.90
CA GLU A 21 2.97 1.67 24.85
C GLU A 21 3.40 3.15 24.98
N ALA A 22 2.95 4.01 24.06
CA ALA A 22 3.36 5.41 24.02
C ALA A 22 2.86 6.21 25.23
N ASP A 23 3.69 7.12 25.72
CA ASP A 23 3.33 8.17 26.69
C ASP A 23 3.04 9.53 26.01
N LEU A 24 3.47 9.68 24.75
CA LEU A 24 3.25 10.84 23.90
C LEU A 24 3.05 10.41 22.44
N VAL A 25 2.01 10.94 21.78
CA VAL A 25 1.77 10.77 20.34
C VAL A 25 1.79 12.15 19.67
N LEU A 26 2.74 12.36 18.76
CA LEU A 26 2.76 13.52 17.86
C LEU A 26 2.16 13.11 16.51
N MET A 27 0.96 13.59 16.24
CA MET A 27 0.23 13.35 14.99
C MET A 27 0.35 14.57 14.07
N VAL A 28 0.84 14.38 12.85
CA VAL A 28 1.16 15.47 11.91
C VAL A 28 0.43 15.25 10.59
N GLY A 29 -0.49 16.15 10.24
CA GLY A 29 -1.26 16.13 8.98
C GLY A 29 -2.07 14.85 8.79
N ALA A 30 -2.70 14.35 9.86
CA ALA A 30 -3.42 13.09 9.86
C ALA A 30 -4.69 13.18 10.70
N ARG A 31 -5.67 12.34 10.35
CA ARG A 31 -7.02 12.32 10.95
C ARG A 31 -7.27 10.99 11.67
N PHE A 32 -7.92 11.05 12.84
CA PHE A 32 -8.38 9.85 13.54
C PHE A 32 -9.68 9.33 12.91
N ASN A 33 -9.54 8.67 11.77
CA ASN A 33 -10.63 7.98 11.10
C ASN A 33 -10.54 6.46 11.36
N TRP A 34 -11.35 5.69 10.63
CA TRP A 34 -11.37 4.23 10.74
C TRP A 34 -10.02 3.57 10.43
N THR A 35 -9.16 4.15 9.58
CA THR A 35 -7.82 3.58 9.30
C THR A 35 -6.84 3.77 10.46
N PHE A 36 -7.15 4.66 11.40
CA PHE A 36 -6.45 4.81 12.68
C PHE A 36 -7.24 4.24 13.86
N HIS A 37 -8.26 3.41 13.59
CA HIS A 37 -9.17 2.87 14.60
C HIS A 37 -9.71 3.95 15.56
N TYR A 38 -9.91 5.18 15.05
CA TYR A 38 -10.36 6.33 15.83
C TYR A 38 -9.49 6.63 17.08
N GLY A 39 -8.22 6.21 17.07
CA GLY A 39 -7.28 6.40 18.17
C GLY A 39 -7.48 5.45 19.36
N ILE A 40 -8.30 4.41 19.24
CA ILE A 40 -8.55 3.45 20.33
C ILE A 40 -7.30 2.69 20.79
N GLU A 41 -6.33 2.53 19.88
CA GLU A 41 -5.06 1.85 20.14
C GLU A 41 -4.10 2.70 20.99
N ILE A 42 -4.37 4.00 21.13
CA ILE A 42 -3.51 4.91 21.87
C ILE A 42 -3.70 4.69 23.37
N ALA A 43 -2.60 4.48 24.08
CA ALA A 43 -2.59 4.31 25.53
C ALA A 43 -3.42 5.41 26.22
N PRO A 44 -4.30 5.07 27.18
CA PRO A 44 -5.11 6.07 27.89
C PRO A 44 -4.29 7.14 28.61
N SER A 45 -3.05 6.81 29.01
CA SER A 45 -2.09 7.71 29.65
C SER A 45 -1.33 8.61 28.67
N ALA A 46 -1.40 8.34 27.36
CA ALA A 46 -0.65 9.09 26.37
C ALA A 46 -1.18 10.51 26.23
N ARG A 47 -0.26 11.49 26.22
CA ARG A 47 -0.55 12.85 25.76
C ARG A 47 -0.58 12.86 24.25
N ILE A 48 -1.46 13.67 23.66
CA ILE A 48 -1.60 13.75 22.21
C ILE A 48 -1.31 15.18 21.76
N ILE A 49 -0.38 15.35 20.82
CA ILE A 49 -0.13 16.62 20.14
C ILE A 49 -0.54 16.44 18.68
N ARG A 50 -1.43 17.30 18.17
CA ARG A 50 -1.90 17.26 16.79
C ARG A 50 -1.44 18.52 16.06
N ILE A 51 -0.84 18.34 14.89
CA ILE A 51 -0.54 19.42 13.94
C ILE A 51 -1.40 19.19 12.72
N ASP A 52 -2.33 20.10 12.44
CA ASP A 52 -3.16 20.01 11.23
C ASP A 52 -3.49 21.41 10.69
N ILE A 53 -3.63 21.49 9.37
CA ILE A 53 -4.04 22.71 8.67
C ILE A 53 -5.55 22.94 8.78
N ASP A 54 -6.31 21.90 9.07
CA ASP A 54 -7.74 21.96 9.32
C ASP A 54 -8.00 22.19 10.82
N PRO A 55 -8.69 23.28 11.21
CA PRO A 55 -8.96 23.57 12.61
C PRO A 55 -9.80 22.48 13.29
N GLU A 56 -10.71 21.82 12.57
CA GLU A 56 -11.54 20.73 13.13
C GLU A 56 -10.69 19.51 13.47
N GLU A 57 -9.67 19.23 12.68
CA GLU A 57 -8.72 18.14 12.93
C GLU A 57 -7.66 18.52 13.95
N SER A 58 -7.28 19.78 14.09
CA SER A 58 -6.36 20.19 15.15
C SER A 58 -6.97 20.05 16.55
N CYS A 59 -8.30 20.05 16.66
CA CYS A 59 -9.02 19.90 17.93
C CYS A 59 -8.84 18.50 18.54
N SER A 60 -8.82 18.44 19.89
CA SER A 60 -8.66 17.18 20.62
C SER A 60 -9.99 16.42 20.67
N VAL A 61 -10.19 15.48 19.73
CA VAL A 61 -11.36 14.56 19.72
C VAL A 61 -11.37 13.65 20.97
N LEU A 62 -10.20 13.32 21.51
CA LEU A 62 -10.05 12.44 22.67
C LEU A 62 -9.99 13.19 24.02
N GLY A 63 -10.18 14.52 24.02
CA GLY A 63 -10.22 15.36 25.22
C GLY A 63 -8.91 15.45 26.01
N ARG A 64 -7.80 14.93 25.50
CA ARG A 64 -6.51 14.76 26.20
C ARG A 64 -5.28 15.23 25.42
N GLY A 65 -5.43 16.27 24.60
CA GLY A 65 -4.36 16.71 23.71
C GLY A 65 -4.27 18.21 23.42
N ILE A 66 -3.14 18.60 22.85
CA ILE A 66 -2.81 19.96 22.39
C ILE A 66 -2.96 19.99 20.87
N GLY A 67 -3.75 20.93 20.37
CA GLY A 67 -3.89 21.21 18.94
C GLY A 67 -2.98 22.35 18.52
N LEU A 68 -2.21 22.14 17.45
CA LEU A 68 -1.40 23.13 16.76
C LEU A 68 -2.00 23.31 15.36
N HIS A 69 -2.75 24.38 15.18
CA HIS A 69 -3.37 24.71 13.90
C HIS A 69 -2.33 25.40 12.99
N GLY A 70 -1.99 24.75 11.88
CA GLY A 70 -1.04 25.29 10.91
C GLY A 70 -0.54 24.26 9.90
N ASP A 71 0.15 24.75 8.88
CA ASP A 71 0.84 23.91 7.91
C ASP A 71 1.86 22.99 8.61
N ALA A 72 1.82 21.70 8.27
CA ALA A 72 2.66 20.68 8.89
C ALA A 72 4.15 20.99 8.73
N ALA A 73 4.59 21.36 7.51
CA ALA A 73 6.00 21.63 7.24
C ALA A 73 6.49 22.85 8.02
N THR A 74 5.71 23.91 8.06
CA THR A 74 6.03 25.16 8.77
C THR A 74 6.09 24.94 10.27
N THR A 75 5.09 24.26 10.85
CA THR A 75 5.04 23.97 12.28
C THR A 75 6.19 23.06 12.71
N MET A 76 6.50 22.02 11.93
CA MET A 76 7.62 21.13 12.23
C MET A 76 8.98 21.85 12.16
N ARG A 77 9.17 22.79 11.22
CA ARG A 77 10.38 23.63 11.18
C ARG A 77 10.53 24.49 12.45
N GLN A 78 9.45 25.14 12.89
CA GLN A 78 9.49 25.96 14.11
C GLN A 78 9.80 25.12 15.37
N LEU A 79 9.26 23.90 15.45
CA LEU A 79 9.60 22.96 16.53
C LEU A 79 11.08 22.56 16.50
N LEU A 80 11.63 22.29 15.31
CA LEU A 80 13.05 21.98 15.14
C LEU A 80 13.94 23.18 15.52
N ASP A 81 13.57 24.39 15.11
CA ASP A 81 14.28 25.62 15.46
C ASP A 81 14.27 25.84 16.98
N ALA A 82 13.13 25.64 17.64
CA ALA A 82 13.03 25.72 19.09
C ALA A 82 13.91 24.69 19.82
N LEU A 83 14.02 23.46 19.29
CA LEU A 83 14.93 22.44 19.81
C LEU A 83 16.41 22.84 19.61
N ASN A 84 16.74 23.40 18.44
CA ASN A 84 18.11 23.81 18.11
C ASN A 84 18.59 25.05 18.89
N LEU A 85 17.67 25.93 19.28
CA LEU A 85 17.95 27.09 20.14
C LEU A 85 18.37 26.70 21.56
N GLY A 86 18.41 25.40 21.89
CA GLY A 86 18.94 24.91 23.15
C GLY A 86 18.05 25.28 24.34
N ILE A 87 16.74 25.45 24.10
CA ILE A 87 15.76 25.58 25.18
C ILE A 87 15.98 24.37 26.10
N ALA A 88 16.52 24.61 27.30
CA ALA A 88 16.76 23.57 28.26
C ALA A 88 15.41 22.96 28.64
N ILE A 89 15.13 21.75 28.14
CA ILE A 89 13.93 21.00 28.51
C ILE A 89 14.31 20.16 29.75
N PRO A 90 13.87 20.55 30.96
CA PRO A 90 14.19 19.80 32.16
C PRO A 90 13.58 18.41 32.05
N GLY A 91 14.40 17.37 32.24
CA GLY A 91 13.94 15.99 32.05
C GLY A 91 13.76 15.59 30.58
N ALA A 92 14.40 16.29 29.63
CA ALA A 92 14.48 15.85 28.23
C ALA A 92 14.86 14.37 28.19
N ALA A 93 13.87 13.52 27.92
CA ALA A 93 14.07 12.09 27.91
C ALA A 93 15.14 11.80 26.86
N ARG A 94 16.20 11.09 27.28
CA ARG A 94 17.06 10.42 26.31
C ARG A 94 16.16 9.51 25.47
N ARG A 95 16.48 9.40 24.18
CA ARG A 95 15.82 8.42 23.30
C ARG A 95 15.69 7.10 24.06
N ASP A 96 14.47 6.59 24.19
CA ASP A 96 14.24 5.29 24.81
C ASP A 96 14.73 4.20 23.85
N ALA A 97 16.02 3.92 23.93
CA ALA A 97 16.68 2.94 23.08
C ALA A 97 16.12 1.53 23.31
N GLY A 98 15.63 1.22 24.51
CA GLY A 98 15.04 -0.08 24.85
C GLY A 98 13.69 -0.27 24.17
N TRP A 99 12.83 0.74 24.23
CA TRP A 99 11.55 0.75 23.52
C TRP A 99 11.73 0.64 22.01
N ILE A 100 12.62 1.46 21.43
CA ILE A 100 12.93 1.43 19.99
C ILE A 100 13.45 0.06 19.55
N ALA A 101 14.44 -0.50 20.28
CA ALA A 101 15.02 -1.79 19.92
C ALA A 101 13.99 -2.92 19.96
N ARG A 102 13.10 -2.94 20.95
CA ARG A 102 12.01 -3.92 21.04
C ARG A 102 11.06 -3.82 19.84
N LEU A 103 10.64 -2.62 19.47
CA LEU A 103 9.77 -2.41 18.30
C LEU A 103 10.46 -2.82 16.99
N GLN A 104 11.77 -2.57 16.86
CA GLN A 104 12.57 -3.01 15.71
C GLN A 104 12.64 -4.54 15.60
N VAL A 105 12.80 -5.24 16.72
CA VAL A 105 12.78 -6.72 16.75
C VAL A 105 11.41 -7.25 16.31
N LEU A 106 10.32 -6.69 16.84
CA LEU A 106 8.96 -7.09 16.46
C LEU A 106 8.70 -6.85 14.96
N ARG A 107 9.11 -5.68 14.46
CA ARG A 107 9.01 -5.34 13.04
C ARG A 107 9.82 -6.33 12.19
N GLY A 108 11.05 -6.64 12.58
CA GLY A 108 11.90 -7.61 11.87
C GLY A 108 11.24 -8.99 11.77
N ALA A 109 10.67 -9.48 12.86
CA ALA A 109 9.93 -10.74 12.86
C ALA A 109 8.71 -10.73 11.91
N ILE A 110 8.04 -9.58 11.76
CA ILE A 110 6.92 -9.42 10.82
C ILE A 110 7.40 -9.42 9.37
N ASP A 111 8.50 -8.74 9.04
CA ASP A 111 9.07 -8.78 7.68
C ASP A 111 9.54 -10.19 7.33
N ASP A 112 10.27 -10.85 8.25
CA ASP A 112 10.73 -12.24 8.08
C ASP A 112 9.56 -13.20 7.84
N ALA A 113 8.48 -13.06 8.61
CA ALA A 113 7.28 -13.88 8.43
C ALA A 113 6.61 -13.63 7.07
N SER A 114 6.55 -12.37 6.62
CA SER A 114 5.97 -11.99 5.34
C SER A 114 6.78 -12.53 4.16
N VAL A 115 8.11 -12.43 4.23
CA VAL A 115 9.02 -13.03 3.25
C VAL A 115 8.92 -14.56 3.25
N SER A 116 8.85 -15.18 4.44
CA SER A 116 8.69 -16.63 4.59
C SER A 116 7.39 -17.15 3.94
N GLN A 117 6.30 -16.39 4.02
CA GLN A 117 5.05 -16.72 3.32
C GLN A 117 5.19 -16.71 1.78
N GLY A 118 6.09 -15.89 1.24
CA GLY A 118 6.38 -15.83 -0.19
C GLY A 118 7.37 -16.88 -0.70
N THR A 119 8.01 -17.65 0.18
CA THR A 119 9.06 -18.63 -0.20
C THR A 119 8.53 -19.92 -0.87
N PRO A 120 7.45 -20.56 -0.38
CA PRO A 120 6.98 -21.81 -0.98
C PRO A 120 6.58 -21.61 -2.44
N GLN A 121 7.11 -22.44 -3.34
CA GLN A 121 6.72 -22.41 -4.75
C GLN A 121 5.45 -23.22 -4.94
N ARG A 122 4.38 -22.53 -5.37
CA ARG A 122 3.04 -23.06 -5.61
C ARG A 122 2.51 -22.51 -6.92
N GLU A 123 1.71 -23.34 -7.60
CA GLU A 123 0.98 -22.97 -8.81
C GLU A 123 -0.52 -23.24 -8.57
N PRO A 124 -1.40 -22.23 -8.73
CA PRO A 124 -1.11 -20.81 -8.95
C PRO A 124 -0.34 -20.15 -7.80
N MET A 125 0.38 -19.06 -8.09
CA MET A 125 1.15 -18.32 -7.09
C MET A 125 0.25 -17.53 -6.14
N SER A 126 0.53 -17.54 -4.84
CA SER A 126 -0.07 -16.59 -3.90
C SER A 126 0.42 -15.15 -4.14
N PRO A 127 -0.32 -14.12 -3.69
CA PRO A 127 0.15 -12.74 -3.70
C PRO A 127 1.54 -12.54 -3.09
N PHE A 128 1.83 -13.17 -1.95
CA PHE A 128 3.13 -13.03 -1.29
C PHE A 128 4.28 -13.55 -2.15
N GLN A 129 4.10 -14.67 -2.86
CA GLN A 129 5.14 -15.25 -3.72
C GLN A 129 5.51 -14.30 -4.85
N TRP A 130 4.54 -13.85 -5.65
CA TRP A 130 4.86 -13.00 -6.79
C TRP A 130 5.20 -11.56 -6.35
N LEU A 131 4.71 -11.08 -5.21
CA LEU A 131 5.15 -9.80 -4.64
C LEU A 131 6.62 -9.81 -4.18
N CYS A 132 7.19 -10.96 -3.81
CA CYS A 132 8.65 -11.07 -3.62
C CYS A 132 9.39 -10.74 -4.93
N GLU A 133 8.93 -11.27 -6.06
CA GLU A 133 9.51 -10.97 -7.37
C GLU A 133 9.38 -9.49 -7.73
N VAL A 134 8.24 -8.85 -7.40
CA VAL A 134 8.06 -7.40 -7.55
C VAL A 134 9.05 -6.64 -6.66
N ARG A 135 9.17 -7.00 -5.37
CA ARG A 135 10.06 -6.34 -4.38
C ARG A 135 11.52 -6.30 -4.85
N GLU A 136 11.99 -7.35 -5.51
CA GLU A 136 13.36 -7.47 -6.02
C GLU A 136 13.65 -6.62 -7.27
N VAL A 137 12.64 -6.39 -8.10
CA VAL A 137 12.78 -5.66 -9.37
C VAL A 137 12.41 -4.19 -9.23
N LEU A 138 11.49 -3.86 -8.32
CA LEU A 138 10.91 -2.52 -8.19
C LEU A 138 11.98 -1.47 -7.82
N PRO A 139 12.20 -0.45 -8.67
CA PRO A 139 13.12 0.64 -8.36
C PRO A 139 12.73 1.39 -7.10
N ALA A 140 13.72 1.88 -6.32
CA ALA A 140 13.45 2.64 -5.10
C ALA A 140 12.67 3.94 -5.36
N SER A 141 12.80 4.52 -6.56
CA SER A 141 12.08 5.72 -6.99
C SER A 141 10.66 5.43 -7.50
N ALA A 142 10.26 4.17 -7.67
CA ALA A 142 8.97 3.84 -8.26
C ALA A 142 7.79 4.39 -7.43
N ILE A 143 6.68 4.65 -8.12
CA ILE A 143 5.38 4.92 -7.49
C ILE A 143 4.55 3.64 -7.66
N THR A 144 4.12 3.09 -6.52
CA THR A 144 3.17 1.98 -6.51
C THR A 144 1.76 2.52 -6.31
N VAL A 145 0.84 2.12 -7.17
CA VAL A 145 -0.59 2.40 -6.99
C VAL A 145 -1.27 1.10 -6.62
N LEU A 146 -1.89 1.03 -5.45
CA LEU A 146 -2.47 -0.22 -4.96
C LEU A 146 -4.00 -0.12 -4.96
N ASP A 147 -4.63 -1.11 -5.58
CA ASP A 147 -6.08 -1.23 -5.70
C ASP A 147 -6.50 -2.69 -5.54
N GLY A 148 -7.63 -2.92 -4.87
CA GLY A 148 -8.05 -4.23 -4.41
C GLY A 148 -8.07 -4.34 -2.88
N ASN A 149 -8.54 -5.48 -2.39
CA ASN A 149 -8.54 -5.77 -0.96
C ASN A 149 -7.33 -6.64 -0.59
N VAL A 150 -7.38 -7.94 -0.95
CA VAL A 150 -6.35 -8.93 -0.59
C VAL A 150 -4.97 -8.55 -1.13
N VAL A 151 -4.90 -8.24 -2.43
CA VAL A 151 -3.61 -7.90 -3.07
C VAL A 151 -3.07 -6.55 -2.58
N MET A 152 -3.93 -5.57 -2.30
CA MET A 152 -3.49 -4.29 -1.75
C MET A 152 -2.87 -4.50 -0.36
N ALA A 153 -3.52 -5.26 0.52
CA ALA A 153 -3.00 -5.55 1.86
C ALA A 153 -1.66 -6.30 1.78
N ALA A 154 -1.57 -7.32 0.93
CA ALA A 154 -0.32 -8.03 0.70
C ALA A 154 0.79 -7.10 0.14
N ALA A 155 0.46 -6.24 -0.84
CA ALA A 155 1.41 -5.31 -1.45
C ALA A 155 1.86 -4.22 -0.46
N GLN A 156 0.97 -3.71 0.40
CA GLN A 156 1.33 -2.76 1.46
C GLN A 156 2.35 -3.36 2.43
N ARG A 157 2.21 -4.65 2.76
CA ARG A 157 3.16 -5.38 3.61
C ARG A 157 4.47 -5.68 2.90
N MET A 158 4.42 -6.08 1.62
CA MET A 158 5.57 -6.61 0.90
C MET A 158 6.43 -5.56 0.20
N LEU A 159 5.85 -4.43 -0.21
CA LEU A 159 6.51 -3.45 -1.09
C LEU A 159 6.77 -2.14 -0.36
N PRO A 160 7.98 -1.89 0.16
CA PRO A 160 8.28 -0.67 0.92
C PRO A 160 8.26 0.58 0.02
N ALA A 161 7.62 1.66 0.50
CA ALA A 161 7.66 2.97 -0.13
C ALA A 161 8.91 3.75 0.33
N ARG A 162 9.95 3.76 -0.51
CA ARG A 162 11.27 4.33 -0.20
C ARG A 162 11.41 5.83 -0.51
N ALA A 163 10.51 6.38 -1.33
CA ALA A 163 10.50 7.79 -1.70
C ALA A 163 9.19 8.48 -1.28
N PRO A 164 9.19 9.82 -1.11
CA PRO A 164 7.97 10.60 -0.97
C PRO A 164 7.01 10.33 -2.12
N LEU A 165 5.71 10.25 -1.82
CA LEU A 165 4.67 9.90 -2.80
C LEU A 165 4.96 8.55 -3.53
N GLY A 166 5.73 7.64 -2.92
CA GLY A 166 6.06 6.33 -3.51
C GLY A 166 4.92 5.30 -3.45
N ARG A 167 3.80 5.64 -2.80
CA ARG A 167 2.60 4.80 -2.74
C ARG A 167 1.35 5.65 -2.80
N ILE A 168 0.38 5.22 -3.61
CA ILE A 168 -0.94 5.84 -3.75
C ILE A 168 -2.00 4.73 -3.58
N THR A 169 -3.05 5.00 -2.81
CA THR A 169 -4.21 4.12 -2.64
C THR A 169 -5.49 4.97 -2.58
N ALA A 170 -6.67 4.34 -2.60
CA ALA A 170 -7.94 5.02 -2.34
C ALA A 170 -8.11 5.50 -0.88
N ALA A 171 -7.11 5.25 -0.02
CA ALA A 171 -7.06 5.65 1.38
C ALA A 171 -8.38 5.33 2.13
N SER A 172 -8.87 6.28 2.92
CA SER A 172 -10.07 6.12 3.76
C SER A 172 -11.37 5.97 2.99
N ASN A 173 -11.41 6.28 1.69
CA ASN A 173 -12.62 6.14 0.87
C ASN A 173 -12.88 4.70 0.46
N GLY A 174 -11.82 3.85 0.43
CA GLY A 174 -11.95 2.44 0.09
C GLY A 174 -12.50 2.16 -1.31
N CYS A 175 -12.42 3.14 -2.22
CA CYS A 175 -12.97 3.04 -3.57
C CYS A 175 -12.12 2.10 -4.44
N MET A 176 -12.75 1.03 -4.93
CA MET A 176 -12.14 0.11 -5.90
C MET A 176 -12.22 0.67 -7.32
N GLY A 177 -11.27 0.29 -8.18
CA GLY A 177 -11.18 0.82 -9.55
C GLY A 177 -10.44 2.15 -9.63
N THR A 178 -9.62 2.46 -8.62
CA THR A 178 -8.76 3.65 -8.62
C THR A 178 -7.38 3.37 -9.21
N GLY A 179 -6.98 2.09 -9.32
CA GLY A 179 -5.61 1.70 -9.64
C GLY A 179 -5.07 2.27 -10.95
N ILE A 180 -5.77 2.02 -12.07
CA ILE A 180 -5.36 2.51 -13.39
C ILE A 180 -5.41 4.04 -13.51
N PRO A 181 -6.53 4.72 -13.19
CA PRO A 181 -6.59 6.19 -13.33
C PRO A 181 -5.59 6.91 -12.42
N PHE A 182 -5.35 6.43 -11.19
CA PHE A 182 -4.33 7.02 -10.33
C PHE A 182 -2.92 6.78 -10.85
N ALA A 183 -2.64 5.64 -11.48
CA ALA A 183 -1.34 5.38 -12.09
C ALA A 183 -1.08 6.31 -13.29
N ILE A 184 -2.08 6.57 -14.13
CA ILE A 184 -1.99 7.54 -15.22
C ILE A 184 -1.66 8.93 -14.65
N GLY A 185 -2.43 9.38 -13.65
CA GLY A 185 -2.20 10.68 -13.00
C GLY A 185 -0.81 10.78 -12.37
N ALA A 186 -0.36 9.73 -11.67
CA ALA A 186 0.96 9.68 -11.06
C ALA A 186 2.09 9.75 -12.10
N LYS A 187 1.95 9.04 -13.23
CA LYS A 187 2.95 9.06 -14.30
C LYS A 187 3.02 10.41 -15.00
N LEU A 188 1.88 11.07 -15.22
CA LEU A 188 1.83 12.42 -15.77
C LEU A 188 2.43 13.46 -14.81
N ALA A 189 2.16 13.34 -13.50
CA ALA A 189 2.70 14.24 -12.49
C ALA A 189 4.18 14.01 -12.19
N CYS A 190 4.68 12.79 -12.41
CA CYS A 190 6.07 12.41 -12.19
C CYS A 190 6.63 11.60 -13.39
N PRO A 191 6.86 12.24 -14.55
CA PRO A 191 7.24 11.55 -15.80
C PRO A 191 8.49 10.68 -15.67
N GLU A 192 9.47 11.12 -14.87
CA GLU A 192 10.75 10.43 -14.65
C GLU A 192 10.66 9.21 -13.74
N ARG A 193 9.55 9.03 -13.01
CA ARG A 193 9.39 7.92 -12.07
C ARG A 193 8.71 6.75 -12.76
N PRO A 194 9.18 5.50 -12.55
CA PRO A 194 8.42 4.33 -12.94
C PRO A 194 7.13 4.26 -12.12
N VAL A 195 6.01 3.90 -12.75
CA VAL A 195 4.71 3.78 -12.09
C VAL A 195 4.16 2.37 -12.30
N VAL A 196 3.89 1.67 -11.20
CA VAL A 196 3.37 0.31 -11.20
C VAL A 196 2.03 0.29 -10.47
N ALA A 197 0.95 0.08 -11.20
CA ALA A 197 -0.36 -0.22 -10.62
C ALA A 197 -0.42 -1.71 -10.25
N ILE A 198 -0.80 -2.03 -9.03
CA ILE A 198 -1.02 -3.39 -8.55
C ILE A 198 -2.49 -3.49 -8.19
N CYS A 199 -3.25 -4.16 -9.04
CA CYS A 199 -4.70 -4.20 -8.99
C CYS A 199 -5.18 -5.63 -8.76
N GLY A 200 -6.21 -5.79 -7.93
CA GLY A 200 -7.04 -7.00 -7.99
C GLY A 200 -7.82 -7.01 -9.31
N ASP A 201 -8.07 -8.18 -9.88
CA ASP A 201 -8.88 -8.34 -11.10
C ASP A 201 -10.24 -7.65 -11.05
N PHE A 202 -10.97 -7.72 -9.93
CA PHE A 202 -12.25 -7.02 -9.79
C PHE A 202 -12.09 -5.48 -9.83
N GLY A 203 -11.08 -4.94 -9.15
CA GLY A 203 -10.78 -3.50 -9.22
C GLY A 203 -10.36 -3.07 -10.62
N PHE A 204 -9.57 -3.92 -11.30
CA PHE A 204 -9.24 -3.75 -12.70
C PHE A 204 -10.48 -3.81 -13.59
N GLY A 205 -11.44 -4.71 -13.36
CA GLY A 205 -12.66 -4.80 -14.16
C GLY A 205 -13.56 -3.54 -14.11
N LEU A 206 -13.48 -2.76 -13.02
CA LEU A 206 -14.24 -1.50 -12.88
C LEU A 206 -13.69 -0.34 -13.71
N SER A 207 -12.37 -0.29 -13.94
CA SER A 207 -11.68 0.89 -14.49
C SER A 207 -10.57 0.56 -15.51
N GLY A 208 -10.36 -0.71 -15.83
CA GLY A 208 -9.26 -1.20 -16.66
C GLY A 208 -9.33 -0.71 -18.09
N ILE A 209 -10.50 -0.28 -18.56
CA ILE A 209 -10.67 0.36 -19.85
C ILE A 209 -9.84 1.66 -19.97
N GLU A 210 -9.47 2.30 -18.86
CA GLU A 210 -8.58 3.47 -18.85
C GLU A 210 -7.15 3.15 -19.33
N LEU A 211 -6.80 1.87 -19.51
CA LEU A 211 -5.60 1.50 -20.28
C LEU A 211 -5.66 2.04 -21.72
N GLU A 212 -6.86 2.21 -22.30
CA GLU A 212 -7.04 2.91 -23.57
C GLU A 212 -6.54 4.35 -23.47
N THR A 213 -6.92 5.07 -22.42
CA THR A 213 -6.45 6.43 -22.14
C THR A 213 -4.93 6.46 -22.05
N ALA A 214 -4.32 5.50 -21.33
CA ALA A 214 -2.86 5.39 -21.24
C ALA A 214 -2.21 5.18 -22.62
N VAL A 215 -2.78 4.33 -23.49
CA VAL A 215 -2.26 4.09 -24.84
C VAL A 215 -2.40 5.33 -25.72
N ARG A 216 -3.61 5.91 -25.80
CA ARG A 216 -3.90 7.07 -26.64
C ARG A 216 -3.05 8.29 -26.27
N HIS A 217 -2.78 8.48 -24.98
CA HIS A 217 -1.91 9.54 -24.48
C HIS A 217 -0.44 9.14 -24.35
N LYS A 218 -0.06 7.91 -24.71
CA LYS A 218 1.30 7.37 -24.60
C LYS A 218 1.90 7.54 -23.20
N VAL A 219 1.13 7.21 -22.17
CA VAL A 219 1.54 7.29 -20.76
C VAL A 219 2.05 5.91 -20.30
N PRO A 220 3.37 5.69 -20.18
CA PRO A 220 3.93 4.35 -19.98
C PRO A 220 3.82 3.94 -18.50
N ILE A 221 2.66 3.40 -18.14
CA ILE A 221 2.41 2.74 -16.85
C ILE A 221 2.53 1.23 -16.99
N THR A 222 2.90 0.55 -15.91
CA THR A 222 2.82 -0.91 -15.81
C THR A 222 1.68 -1.29 -14.87
N ALA A 223 0.66 -1.97 -15.36
CA ALA A 223 -0.38 -2.57 -14.55
C ALA A 223 -0.05 -4.05 -14.28
N ILE A 224 -0.08 -4.46 -13.02
CA ILE A 224 -0.01 -5.86 -12.59
C ILE A 224 -1.40 -6.22 -12.07
N VAL A 225 -2.06 -7.17 -12.73
CA VAL A 225 -3.41 -7.63 -12.37
C VAL A 225 -3.30 -8.97 -11.65
N ALA A 226 -3.68 -9.00 -10.38
CA ALA A 226 -3.79 -10.21 -9.59
C ALA A 226 -5.10 -10.93 -9.93
N ASN A 227 -5.00 -11.95 -10.78
CA ASN A 227 -6.13 -12.64 -11.39
C ASN A 227 -6.46 -13.93 -10.65
N ASN A 228 -7.49 -13.88 -9.81
CA ASN A 228 -8.00 -14.99 -9.01
C ASN A 228 -9.47 -15.33 -9.29
N GLY A 229 -10.05 -14.75 -10.34
CA GLY A 229 -11.43 -15.01 -10.77
C GLY A 229 -12.47 -14.11 -10.11
N GLY A 230 -12.08 -12.92 -9.62
CA GLY A 230 -12.97 -11.91 -9.06
C GLY A 230 -12.81 -11.69 -7.54
N PRO A 231 -13.74 -10.95 -6.90
CA PRO A 231 -13.57 -10.49 -5.53
C PRO A 231 -13.45 -11.65 -4.55
N GLY A 232 -12.31 -11.74 -3.87
CA GLY A 232 -12.02 -12.81 -2.92
C GLY A 232 -11.60 -14.15 -3.56
N GLY A 233 -11.61 -14.25 -4.89
CA GLY A 233 -11.26 -15.44 -5.66
C GLY A 233 -12.39 -16.47 -5.78
N THR A 234 -12.31 -17.30 -6.82
CA THR A 234 -13.36 -18.28 -7.17
C THR A 234 -13.69 -19.26 -6.04
N THR A 235 -12.68 -19.81 -5.37
CA THR A 235 -12.88 -20.80 -4.30
C THR A 235 -13.60 -20.20 -3.10
N ARG A 236 -13.15 -19.04 -2.62
CA ARG A 236 -13.71 -18.39 -1.44
C ARG A 236 -15.13 -17.91 -1.64
N GLN A 237 -15.47 -17.46 -2.85
CA GLN A 237 -16.86 -17.14 -3.16
C GLN A 237 -17.79 -18.36 -3.05
N ARG A 238 -17.33 -19.57 -3.40
CA ARG A 238 -18.11 -20.79 -3.19
C ARG A 238 -18.39 -21.09 -1.71
N GLU A 239 -17.60 -20.53 -0.79
CA GLU A 239 -17.87 -20.63 0.66
C GLU A 239 -18.91 -19.59 1.14
N PHE A 240 -18.99 -18.43 0.48
CA PHE A 240 -19.94 -17.37 0.86
C PHE A 240 -21.35 -17.61 0.32
N PHE A 241 -21.49 -18.39 -0.75
CA PHE A 241 -22.77 -18.67 -1.38
C PHE A 241 -23.22 -20.11 -1.14
N ALA A 242 -24.54 -20.31 -1.10
CA ALA A 242 -25.10 -21.65 -0.97
C ALA A 242 -24.68 -22.54 -2.16
N PRO A 243 -24.53 -23.87 -1.97
CA PRO A 243 -24.06 -24.79 -3.01
C PRO A 243 -24.91 -24.80 -4.30
N ASP A 244 -26.16 -24.34 -4.23
CA ASP A 244 -27.13 -24.26 -5.34
C ASP A 244 -27.22 -22.88 -6.00
N CYS A 245 -26.38 -21.91 -5.58
CA CYS A 245 -26.29 -20.60 -6.20
C CYS A 245 -25.79 -20.73 -7.65
N ARG A 246 -26.66 -20.43 -8.63
CA ARG A 246 -26.40 -20.68 -10.05
C ARG A 246 -25.37 -19.74 -10.67
N GLU A 247 -25.29 -18.50 -10.22
CA GLU A 247 -24.34 -17.51 -10.75
C GLU A 247 -24.08 -16.41 -9.71
N PRO A 248 -22.90 -16.43 -9.06
CA PRO A 248 -22.52 -15.33 -8.20
C PRO A 248 -22.18 -14.11 -9.07
N VAL A 249 -22.92 -13.01 -8.87
CA VAL A 249 -22.94 -11.79 -9.72
C VAL A 249 -21.56 -11.13 -9.90
N ALA A 250 -20.57 -11.50 -9.09
CA ALA A 250 -19.26 -10.88 -9.09
C ALA A 250 -18.11 -11.82 -9.51
N ILE A 251 -18.35 -13.08 -9.89
CA ILE A 251 -17.28 -13.99 -10.33
C ILE A 251 -16.92 -13.73 -11.79
N TYR A 252 -15.62 -13.70 -12.06
CA TYR A 252 -15.10 -13.66 -13.43
C TYR A 252 -14.84 -15.06 -13.94
N THR A 253 -14.84 -15.20 -15.27
CA THR A 253 -14.40 -16.43 -15.91
C THR A 253 -12.98 -16.75 -15.46
N ASP A 254 -12.76 -17.97 -14.99
CA ASP A 254 -11.46 -18.40 -14.51
C ASP A 254 -10.39 -18.24 -15.59
N GLY A 255 -9.27 -17.63 -15.22
CA GLY A 255 -8.17 -17.34 -16.15
C GLY A 255 -8.52 -16.35 -17.26
N ILE A 256 -9.51 -15.46 -17.07
CA ILE A 256 -9.77 -14.35 -18.00
C ILE A 256 -8.47 -13.63 -18.36
N ARG A 257 -8.33 -13.26 -19.64
CA ARG A 257 -7.06 -12.80 -20.23
C ARG A 257 -6.97 -11.27 -20.27
N HIS A 258 -6.61 -10.66 -19.15
CA HIS A 258 -6.44 -9.20 -19.06
C HIS A 258 -5.27 -8.69 -19.93
N ASP A 259 -4.25 -9.53 -20.12
CA ASP A 259 -3.14 -9.27 -21.04
C ASP A 259 -3.63 -9.07 -22.49
N ARG A 260 -4.62 -9.87 -22.92
CA ARG A 260 -5.20 -9.76 -24.27
C ARG A 260 -6.07 -8.50 -24.42
N ILE A 261 -6.68 -8.02 -23.34
CA ILE A 261 -7.38 -6.73 -23.34
C ILE A 261 -6.38 -5.61 -23.63
N MET A 262 -5.22 -5.61 -22.97
CA MET A 262 -4.17 -4.61 -23.23
C MET A 262 -3.66 -4.65 -24.67
N GLU A 263 -3.45 -5.83 -25.24
CA GLU A 263 -3.07 -5.98 -26.66
C GLU A 263 -4.13 -5.41 -27.60
N ALA A 264 -5.42 -5.68 -27.35
CA ALA A 264 -6.52 -5.15 -28.15
C ALA A 264 -6.61 -3.62 -28.09
N LEU A 265 -6.19 -3.01 -26.97
CA LEU A 265 -6.09 -1.57 -26.80
C LEU A 265 -4.82 -0.97 -27.43
N GLY A 266 -3.90 -1.79 -27.95
CA GLY A 266 -2.69 -1.33 -28.64
C GLY A 266 -1.46 -1.17 -27.74
N GLY A 267 -1.48 -1.70 -26.52
CA GLY A 267 -0.29 -1.77 -25.66
C GLY A 267 0.24 -3.19 -25.49
N ARG A 268 1.04 -3.39 -24.45
CA ARG A 268 1.75 -4.66 -24.24
C ARG A 268 1.04 -5.55 -23.21
N GLY A 269 0.53 -6.70 -23.63
CA GLY A 269 0.05 -7.74 -22.73
C GLY A 269 1.14 -8.74 -22.38
N ILE A 270 1.25 -9.11 -21.10
CA ILE A 270 2.10 -10.22 -20.64
C ILE A 270 1.29 -11.09 -19.68
N ARG A 271 1.26 -12.40 -19.91
CA ARG A 271 0.65 -13.36 -18.98
C ARG A 271 1.75 -14.02 -18.16
N VAL A 272 1.54 -14.10 -16.85
CA VAL A 272 2.41 -14.78 -15.89
C VAL A 272 1.61 -15.86 -15.18
N GLN A 273 2.14 -17.08 -15.16
CA GLN A 273 1.48 -18.24 -14.57
C GLN A 273 2.36 -18.97 -13.57
N ARG A 274 3.67 -18.87 -13.72
CA ARG A 274 4.63 -19.63 -12.91
C ARG A 274 5.62 -18.73 -12.18
N PRO A 275 6.16 -19.23 -11.05
CA PRO A 275 7.25 -18.54 -10.37
C PRO A 275 8.45 -18.28 -11.28
N GLY A 276 9.05 -17.11 -11.13
CA GLY A 276 10.21 -16.65 -11.89
C GLY A 276 9.87 -15.99 -13.23
N GLU A 277 8.62 -16.07 -13.71
CA GLU A 277 8.20 -15.39 -14.93
C GLU A 277 7.94 -13.89 -14.71
N LEU A 278 7.62 -13.46 -13.47
CA LEU A 278 7.27 -12.08 -13.20
C LEU A 278 8.49 -11.16 -13.20
N ARG A 279 9.64 -11.60 -12.64
CA ARG A 279 10.88 -10.79 -12.65
C ARG A 279 11.27 -10.29 -14.06
N PRO A 280 11.45 -11.15 -15.08
CA PRO A 280 11.80 -10.69 -16.43
C PRO A 280 10.67 -9.88 -17.06
N ALA A 281 9.40 -10.26 -16.88
CA ALA A 281 8.24 -9.52 -17.39
C ALA A 281 8.19 -8.09 -16.84
N LEU A 282 8.40 -7.91 -15.54
CA LEU A 282 8.40 -6.59 -14.91
C LEU A 282 9.60 -5.74 -15.34
N ARG A 283 10.80 -6.33 -15.49
CA ARG A 283 11.96 -5.61 -16.03
C ARG A 283 11.70 -5.10 -17.44
N GLU A 284 11.11 -5.93 -18.29
CA GLU A 284 10.74 -5.56 -19.65
C GLU A 284 9.68 -4.44 -19.65
N ALA A 285 8.63 -4.58 -18.84
CA ALA A 285 7.57 -3.58 -18.73
C ALA A 285 8.08 -2.22 -18.24
N LEU A 286 8.98 -2.21 -17.25
CA LEU A 286 9.57 -0.98 -16.71
C LEU A 286 10.53 -0.27 -17.69
N ALA A 287 11.10 -1.01 -18.64
CA ALA A 287 11.96 -0.48 -19.69
C ALA A 287 11.20 -0.09 -20.96
N ALA A 288 9.91 -0.41 -21.05
CA ALA A 288 9.08 -0.12 -22.21
C ALA A 288 8.55 1.32 -22.16
N ASP A 289 8.56 1.98 -23.33
CA ASP A 289 7.92 3.29 -23.53
C ASP A 289 6.42 3.18 -23.89
N SER A 290 5.79 2.03 -23.58
CA SER A 290 4.39 1.77 -23.83
C SER A 290 3.67 1.23 -22.59
N PRO A 291 2.36 1.53 -22.43
CA PRO A 291 1.60 0.95 -21.34
C PRO A 291 1.60 -0.58 -21.43
N THR A 292 1.83 -1.23 -20.30
CA THR A 292 1.95 -2.68 -20.20
C THR A 292 0.99 -3.22 -19.15
N CYS A 293 0.30 -4.33 -19.45
CA CYS A 293 -0.51 -5.09 -18.50
C CYS A 293 0.10 -6.48 -18.31
N ILE A 294 0.54 -6.77 -17.09
CA ILE A 294 1.01 -8.07 -16.64
C ILE A 294 -0.12 -8.74 -15.88
N ASP A 295 -0.74 -9.74 -16.49
CA ASP A 295 -1.81 -10.54 -15.93
C ASP A 295 -1.24 -11.74 -15.19
N VAL A 296 -1.27 -11.71 -13.86
CA VAL A 296 -0.67 -12.72 -12.98
C VAL A 296 -1.75 -13.66 -12.48
N LEU A 297 -1.73 -14.92 -12.94
CA LEU A 297 -2.60 -15.94 -12.39
C LEU A 297 -2.23 -16.18 -10.92
N THR A 298 -3.16 -15.88 -10.03
CA THR A 298 -2.90 -15.91 -8.59
C THR A 298 -3.90 -16.80 -7.86
N ASN A 299 -3.40 -17.49 -6.84
CA ASN A 299 -4.24 -18.29 -5.96
C ASN A 299 -5.10 -17.35 -5.09
N GLY A 300 -6.42 -17.53 -5.17
CA GLY A 300 -7.40 -16.82 -4.34
C GLY A 300 -7.51 -17.33 -2.90
N ASP A 301 -7.01 -18.55 -2.62
CA ASP A 301 -7.12 -19.25 -1.33
C ASP A 301 -6.04 -18.83 -0.33
N VAL A 302 -5.81 -17.53 -0.23
CA VAL A 302 -4.83 -16.96 0.68
C VAL A 302 -5.59 -16.28 1.83
N PRO A 303 -5.23 -16.57 3.10
CA PRO A 303 -5.86 -15.91 4.23
C PRO A 303 -5.80 -14.39 4.06
N LEU A 304 -6.83 -13.67 4.50
CA LEU A 304 -6.74 -12.22 4.58
C LEU A 304 -5.54 -11.90 5.48
N CYS A 305 -4.59 -11.14 4.93
CA CYS A 305 -3.64 -10.47 5.78
C CYS A 305 -4.48 -9.55 6.68
N PRO A 306 -4.37 -9.62 8.03
CA PRO A 306 -5.06 -8.68 8.88
C PRO A 306 -4.70 -7.28 8.42
N VAL A 307 -5.71 -6.51 8.00
CA VAL A 307 -5.54 -5.10 7.69
C VAL A 307 -5.17 -4.44 9.02
N ILE A 308 -3.97 -3.85 9.09
CA ILE A 308 -3.44 -3.17 10.28
C ILE A 308 -4.13 -1.82 10.47
#